data_AF-A0AAN7J550-F1
#
_entry.id   AF-A0AAN7J550-F1
#
_cell.length_a   1.000
_cell.length_b   1.000
_cell.length_c   1.000
_cell.angle_alpha   90.00
_cell.angle_beta   90.00
_cell.angle_gamma   90.00
#
_symmetry.space_group_name_H-M   'P 1'
#
loop_
_entity.id
_entity.type
_entity.pdbx_description
1 polymer ?
#
loop_
_entity_poly.entity_id
_entity_poly.type
_entity_poly.pdbx_seq_one_letter_code
_entity_poly.pdbx_strand_id
1 'polypeptide(L)'
;MAAMFPVGFRFRPTDEELMRSYLYPKVTGTQTQGDDLVPKHDIPGHDLYAPNTEPSKIWNQFGGKNLEEKQEELELLFFTRLKKVSSTGSRIKRTIGGGCWKGDASGKSAKNVLETKSKTMKRIGFKKTFHYKNDQSKDSNSWILHELSLDESFLRHAKRLKTSKLILRVLENLKIYNSKTTI
;
A
#
# COMPACT_ATOMS: atom_id res chain seq x y z
N MET A 1 -26.19 -3.01 -1.80
CA MET A 1 -26.29 -3.08 -3.28
C MET A 1 -24.90 -3.30 -3.83
N ALA A 2 -24.69 -4.28 -4.72
CA ALA A 2 -23.44 -4.39 -5.46
C ALA A 2 -23.39 -3.24 -6.47
N ALA A 3 -22.27 -2.51 -6.54
CA ALA A 3 -22.12 -1.47 -7.56
C ALA A 3 -21.97 -2.14 -8.92
N MET A 4 -22.76 -1.70 -9.90
CA MET A 4 -22.67 -2.16 -11.29
C MET A 4 -21.77 -1.20 -12.05
N PHE A 5 -20.56 -1.63 -12.38
CA PHE A 5 -19.63 -0.83 -13.17
C PHE A 5 -19.75 -1.18 -14.66
N PRO A 6 -19.63 -0.20 -15.57
CA PRO A 6 -19.55 -0.47 -17.00
C PRO A 6 -18.37 -1.39 -17.31
N VAL A 7 -18.52 -2.21 -18.35
CA VAL A 7 -17.41 -3.01 -18.89
C VAL A 7 -16.24 -2.10 -19.23
N GLY A 8 -15.04 -2.46 -18.76
CA GLY A 8 -13.82 -1.68 -18.95
C GLY A 8 -13.54 -0.64 -17.87
N PHE A 9 -14.41 -0.48 -16.85
CA PHE A 9 -14.06 0.29 -15.66
C PHE A 9 -12.88 -0.36 -14.92
N ARG A 10 -11.86 0.44 -14.59
CA ARG A 10 -10.65 -0.02 -13.90
C ARG A 10 -10.41 0.77 -12.63
N PHE A 11 -9.96 0.08 -11.60
CA PHE A 11 -9.64 0.69 -10.32
C PHE A 11 -8.23 1.30 -10.34
N ARG A 12 -8.12 2.58 -10.72
CA ARG A 12 -6.84 3.34 -10.73
C ARG A 12 -6.89 4.56 -9.82
N PRO A 13 -6.94 4.35 -8.50
CA PRO A 13 -6.99 5.46 -7.56
C PRO A 13 -5.66 6.22 -7.55
N THR A 14 -5.73 7.53 -7.43
CA THR A 14 -4.58 8.39 -7.12
C THR A 14 -4.14 8.19 -5.66
N ASP A 15 -2.91 8.61 -5.34
CA ASP A 15 -2.42 8.60 -3.95
C ASP A 15 -3.35 9.38 -2.99
N GLU A 16 -3.96 10.47 -3.48
CA GLU A 16 -4.95 11.24 -2.74
C GLU A 16 -6.22 10.42 -2.48
N GLU A 17 -6.77 9.76 -3.49
CA GLU A 17 -7.97 8.93 -3.37
C GLU A 17 -7.72 7.73 -2.44
N LEU A 18 -6.56 7.09 -2.56
CA LEU A 18 -6.12 6.02 -1.65
C LEU A 18 -6.12 6.49 -0.19
N MET A 19 -5.60 7.69 0.07
CA MET A 19 -5.57 8.22 1.43
C MET A 19 -6.94 8.65 1.95
N ARG A 20 -7.71 9.39 1.15
CA ARG A 20 -8.97 10.02 1.59
C ARG A 20 -10.13 9.04 1.64
N SER A 21 -10.24 8.18 0.63
CA SER A 21 -11.39 7.31 0.47
C SER A 21 -11.19 5.96 1.16
N TYR A 22 -9.94 5.56 1.44
CA TYR A 22 -9.65 4.25 2.02
C TYR A 22 -8.92 4.34 3.35
N LEU A 23 -7.73 4.96 3.39
CA LEU A 23 -6.93 4.96 4.62
C LEU A 23 -7.56 5.80 5.75
N TYR A 24 -8.07 7.00 5.45
CA TYR A 24 -8.69 7.87 6.44
C TYR A 24 -9.94 7.24 7.08
N PRO A 25 -10.95 6.77 6.32
CA PRO A 25 -12.12 6.10 6.90
C PRO A 25 -11.76 4.87 7.72
N LYS A 26 -10.73 4.12 7.30
CA LYS A 26 -10.23 2.96 8.05
C LYS A 26 -9.61 3.36 9.40
N VAL A 27 -8.83 4.43 9.45
CA VAL A 27 -8.17 4.92 10.67
C VAL A 27 -9.16 5.57 11.64
N THR A 28 -10.13 6.33 11.13
CA THR A 28 -11.15 7.04 11.92
C THR A 28 -12.34 6.14 12.30
N GLY A 29 -12.45 4.99 11.64
CA GLY A 29 -13.59 4.09 11.75
C GLY A 29 -14.89 4.74 11.26
N THR A 30 -14.81 5.65 10.28
CA THR A 30 -15.98 6.26 9.60
C THR A 30 -16.29 5.52 8.30
N GLN A 31 -16.12 4.20 8.30
CA GLN A 31 -16.27 3.35 7.14
C GLN A 31 -17.71 3.49 6.60
N THR A 32 -17.87 3.86 5.32
CA THR A 32 -19.17 4.16 4.70
C THR A 32 -19.62 3.00 3.81
N GLN A 33 -20.93 2.91 3.55
CA GLN A 33 -21.48 1.90 2.64
C GLN A 33 -20.93 2.15 1.21
N GLY A 34 -20.01 1.29 0.77
CA GLY A 34 -19.20 1.48 -0.45
C GLY A 34 -17.77 0.96 -0.31
N ASP A 35 -17.31 0.74 0.92
CA ASP A 35 -15.99 0.17 1.20
C ASP A 35 -15.75 -1.23 0.61
N ASP A 36 -16.80 -2.00 0.30
CA ASP A 36 -16.71 -3.35 -0.30
C ASP A 36 -16.28 -3.36 -1.78
N LEU A 37 -16.09 -2.20 -2.40
CA LEU A 37 -15.81 -2.08 -3.84
C LEU A 37 -14.32 -2.18 -4.21
N VAL A 38 -13.42 -2.13 -3.23
CA VAL A 38 -12.02 -2.48 -3.43
C VAL A 38 -11.82 -3.92 -3.00
N PRO A 39 -11.04 -4.74 -3.74
CA PRO A 39 -10.62 -6.04 -3.28
C PRO A 39 -9.94 -5.89 -1.92
N LYS A 40 -10.73 -6.09 -0.87
CA LYS A 40 -10.28 -6.09 0.51
C LYS A 40 -9.48 -7.37 0.68
N HIS A 41 -8.25 -7.37 0.20
CA HIS A 41 -7.17 -8.00 0.94
C HIS A 41 -6.85 -7.06 2.12
N ASP A 42 -7.87 -6.74 2.92
CA ASP A 42 -7.63 -6.50 4.33
C ASP A 42 -6.97 -7.82 4.75
N ILE A 43 -5.67 -7.78 4.99
CA ILE A 43 -4.95 -8.91 5.55
C ILE A 43 -4.90 -8.62 7.06
N PRO A 44 -6.01 -8.78 7.81
CA PRO A 44 -5.98 -8.54 9.23
C PRO A 44 -5.04 -9.57 9.84
N GLY A 45 -3.94 -9.09 10.40
CA GLY A 45 -3.10 -9.89 11.27
C GLY A 45 -2.07 -10.79 10.58
N HIS A 46 -1.89 -10.75 9.26
CA HIS A 46 -0.71 -11.41 8.70
C HIS A 46 0.51 -10.51 8.88
N ASP A 47 1.42 -10.97 9.72
CA ASP A 47 2.75 -10.38 9.84
C ASP A 47 3.44 -10.58 8.48
N LEU A 48 3.40 -9.57 7.61
CA LEU A 48 4.16 -9.57 6.35
C LEU A 48 5.66 -9.78 6.60
N TYR A 49 6.11 -9.57 7.84
CA TYR A 49 7.46 -9.81 8.31
C TYR A 49 7.68 -11.21 8.91
N ALA A 50 6.75 -12.14 8.71
CA ALA A 50 6.93 -13.54 9.03
C ALA A 50 8.02 -14.18 8.14
N PRO A 51 8.64 -15.28 8.57
CA PRO A 51 9.52 -16.06 7.71
C PRO A 51 8.75 -16.56 6.46
N ASN A 52 9.44 -16.76 5.34
CA ASN A 52 8.90 -17.35 4.10
C ASN A 52 7.82 -16.51 3.37
N THR A 53 7.82 -15.19 3.56
CA THR A 53 6.89 -14.24 2.95
C THR A 53 7.54 -13.40 1.85
N GLU A 54 8.25 -14.03 0.91
CA GLU A 54 8.75 -13.29 -0.26
C GLU A 54 7.60 -12.58 -1.03
N PRO A 55 7.86 -11.44 -1.68
CA PRO A 55 6.83 -10.69 -2.40
C PRO A 55 6.03 -11.52 -3.40
N SER A 56 6.67 -12.42 -4.14
CA SER A 56 5.97 -13.32 -5.08
C SER A 56 5.00 -14.28 -4.40
N LYS A 57 5.31 -14.73 -3.18
CA LYS A 57 4.41 -15.60 -2.40
C LYS A 57 3.20 -14.82 -1.91
N ILE A 58 3.43 -13.61 -1.39
CA ILE A 58 2.35 -12.69 -1.02
C ILE A 58 1.46 -12.45 -2.24
N TRP A 59 2.05 -12.12 -3.38
CA TRP A 59 1.34 -11.90 -4.63
C TRP A 59 0.46 -13.08 -5.04
N ASN A 60 1.03 -14.29 -5.07
CA ASN A 60 0.31 -15.50 -5.42
C ASN A 60 -0.80 -15.83 -4.42
N GLN A 61 -0.55 -15.65 -3.12
CA GLN A 61 -1.48 -15.96 -2.05
C GLN A 61 -2.71 -15.04 -2.06
N PHE A 62 -2.51 -13.76 -2.37
CA PHE A 62 -3.57 -12.75 -2.31
C PHE A 62 -4.16 -12.42 -3.68
N GLY A 63 -4.16 -13.37 -4.61
CA GLY A 63 -4.92 -13.25 -5.86
C GLY A 63 -4.23 -12.44 -6.97
N GLY A 64 -2.94 -12.14 -6.85
CA GLY A 64 -2.17 -11.47 -7.89
C GLY A 64 -2.20 -12.20 -9.24
N LYS A 65 -2.21 -13.54 -9.24
CA LYS A 65 -2.40 -14.33 -10.47
C LYS A 65 -3.73 -14.07 -11.17
N ASN A 66 -4.80 -13.87 -10.41
CA ASN A 66 -6.11 -13.55 -10.99
C ASN A 66 -6.10 -12.17 -11.65
N LEU A 67 -5.35 -11.22 -11.08
CA LEU A 67 -5.15 -9.89 -11.68
C LEU A 67 -4.37 -9.98 -12.99
N GLU A 68 -3.35 -10.84 -13.05
CA GLU A 68 -2.59 -11.13 -14.27
C GLU A 68 -3.48 -11.71 -15.38
N GLU A 69 -4.23 -12.77 -15.07
CA GLU A 69 -5.09 -13.49 -16.01
C GLU A 69 -6.19 -12.59 -16.60
N LYS A 70 -6.80 -11.75 -15.76
CA LYS A 70 -7.81 -10.79 -16.21
C LYS A 70 -7.22 -9.56 -16.89
N GLN A 71 -5.89 -9.50 -17.02
CA GLN A 71 -5.14 -8.35 -17.50
C GLN A 71 -5.50 -7.04 -16.77
N GLU A 72 -5.92 -7.16 -15.52
CA GLU A 72 -6.34 -6.06 -14.65
C GLU A 72 -5.12 -5.31 -14.10
N GLU A 73 -5.38 -4.40 -13.16
CA GLU A 73 -4.35 -3.66 -12.45
C GLU A 73 -3.47 -4.61 -11.65
N LEU A 74 -2.16 -4.48 -11.84
CA LEU A 74 -1.17 -5.38 -11.27
C LEU A 74 -0.68 -4.88 -9.91
N GLU A 75 -1.64 -4.49 -9.06
CA GLU A 75 -1.38 -3.91 -7.75
C GLU A 75 -2.20 -4.64 -6.68
N LEU A 76 -1.54 -5.03 -5.59
CA LEU A 76 -2.23 -5.53 -4.40
C LEU A 76 -2.23 -4.47 -3.32
N LEU A 77 -3.43 -4.17 -2.80
CA LEU A 77 -3.65 -3.20 -1.74
C LEU A 77 -3.91 -3.91 -0.42
N PHE A 78 -3.21 -3.48 0.64
CA PHE A 78 -3.38 -4.07 1.98
C PHE A 78 -3.16 -3.05 3.10
N PHE A 79 -4.01 -3.13 4.12
CA PHE A 79 -3.82 -2.39 5.36
C PHE A 79 -2.91 -3.16 6.30
N THR A 80 -1.93 -2.47 6.89
CA THR A 80 -1.05 -3.09 7.88
C THR A 80 -0.62 -2.09 8.95
N ARG A 81 -0.18 -2.62 10.09
CA ARG A 81 0.40 -1.80 11.16
C ARG A 81 1.91 -1.83 11.07
N LEU A 82 2.54 -0.67 11.23
CA LEU A 82 3.99 -0.59 11.30
C LEU A 82 4.51 -1.35 12.53
N LYS A 83 5.37 -2.34 12.28
CA LYS A 83 6.09 -3.10 13.31
C LYS A 83 7.45 -2.47 13.54
N LYS A 84 7.75 -2.09 14.79
CA LYS A 84 9.08 -1.58 15.16
C LYS A 84 10.07 -2.75 15.30
N VAL A 85 11.35 -2.48 15.05
CA VAL A 85 12.44 -3.44 15.30
C VAL A 85 12.62 -3.68 16.80
N SER A 86 12.43 -2.65 17.62
CA SER A 86 12.45 -2.73 19.08
C SER A 86 11.32 -1.88 19.67
N SER A 87 10.92 -2.16 20.91
CA SER A 87 9.85 -1.42 21.60
C SER A 87 10.15 0.08 21.73
N THR A 88 11.41 0.41 22.04
CA THR A 88 11.89 1.79 22.26
C THR A 88 12.37 2.48 20.98
N GLY A 89 12.70 1.74 19.93
CA GLY A 89 13.26 2.28 18.70
C GLY A 89 12.25 3.00 17.79
N SER A 90 12.78 3.82 16.88
CA SER A 90 12.02 4.43 15.77
C SER A 90 12.09 3.61 14.48
N ARG A 91 13.05 2.68 14.38
CA ARG A 91 13.25 1.84 13.20
C ARG A 91 12.08 0.87 13.02
N ILE A 92 11.52 0.87 11.82
CA ILE A 92 10.45 -0.03 11.40
C ILE A 92 11.06 -1.27 10.74
N LYS A 93 10.58 -2.46 11.12
CA LYS A 93 10.97 -3.73 10.52
C LYS A 93 10.61 -3.68 9.03
N ARG A 94 11.55 -4.05 8.17
CA ARG A 94 11.38 -4.09 6.71
C ARG A 94 11.99 -5.33 6.06
N THR A 95 12.44 -6.27 6.89
CA THR A 95 12.90 -7.60 6.47
C THR A 95 11.71 -8.52 6.31
N ILE A 96 11.59 -9.17 5.16
CA ILE A 96 10.53 -10.14 4.81
C ILE A 96 11.13 -11.33 4.07
N GLY A 97 10.67 -12.55 4.36
CA GLY A 97 11.30 -13.77 3.83
C GLY A 97 12.82 -13.76 4.04
N GLY A 98 13.58 -14.10 3.00
CA GLY A 98 15.05 -13.99 2.99
C GLY A 98 15.64 -12.62 2.64
N GLY A 99 14.83 -11.56 2.49
CA GLY A 99 15.27 -10.27 1.96
C GLY A 99 14.78 -9.06 2.75
N CYS A 100 14.93 -7.87 2.16
CA CYS A 100 14.49 -6.62 2.78
C CYS A 100 13.97 -5.59 1.78
N TRP A 101 13.04 -4.76 2.26
CA TRP A 101 12.59 -3.55 1.57
C TRP A 101 13.59 -2.42 1.81
N LYS A 102 14.31 -1.99 0.77
CA LYS A 102 15.20 -0.83 0.81
C LYS A 102 14.50 0.39 0.21
N GLY A 103 14.51 1.50 0.95
CA GLY A 103 13.98 2.76 0.46
C GLY A 103 14.98 3.44 -0.47
N ASP A 104 14.51 4.43 -1.23
CA ASP A 104 15.37 5.22 -2.10
C ASP A 104 16.46 5.95 -1.29
N ALA A 105 17.69 5.91 -1.82
CA ALA A 105 18.95 6.23 -1.13
C ALA A 105 19.09 7.69 -0.65
N SER A 106 18.27 8.60 -1.17
CA SER A 106 18.28 9.99 -0.71
C SER A 106 17.36 10.08 0.50
N GLY A 107 17.87 10.40 1.69
CA GLY A 107 17.16 10.46 2.98
C GLY A 107 15.90 11.34 3.07
N LYS A 108 15.33 11.78 1.94
CA LYS A 108 14.01 12.40 1.71
C LYS A 108 12.96 11.37 1.24
N SER A 109 13.03 10.11 1.67
CA SER A 109 12.27 8.99 1.06
C SER A 109 10.74 9.06 1.17
N ALA A 110 10.17 10.10 1.80
CA ALA A 110 8.74 10.32 1.92
C ALA A 110 8.31 11.50 1.03
N LYS A 111 7.57 11.21 -0.04
CA LYS A 111 6.92 12.24 -0.87
C LYS A 111 5.65 12.72 -0.17
N ASN A 112 5.41 14.03 -0.17
CA ASN A 112 4.15 14.58 0.33
C ASN A 112 3.01 14.21 -0.63
N VAL A 113 1.89 13.78 -0.08
CA VAL A 113 0.62 13.65 -0.81
C VAL A 113 -0.23 14.86 -0.43
N LEU A 114 -0.59 15.66 -1.43
CA LEU A 114 -1.32 16.91 -1.27
C LEU A 114 -2.76 16.77 -1.77
N GLU A 115 -3.66 17.53 -1.18
CA GLU A 115 -5.04 17.67 -1.65
C GLU A 115 -5.07 18.51 -2.94
N THR A 116 -5.37 17.87 -4.07
CA THR A 116 -5.32 18.52 -5.40
C THR A 116 -6.49 19.47 -5.63
N LYS A 117 -7.63 19.24 -4.97
CA LYS A 117 -8.86 20.04 -5.15
C LYS A 117 -8.94 21.28 -4.24
N SER A 118 -7.96 21.47 -3.36
CA SER A 118 -7.95 22.59 -2.40
C SER A 118 -7.04 23.71 -2.88
N LYS A 119 -7.53 24.96 -2.78
CA LYS A 119 -6.75 26.17 -3.10
C LYS A 119 -5.46 26.30 -2.28
N THR A 120 -5.38 25.63 -1.13
CA THR A 120 -4.23 25.72 -0.21
C THR A 120 -3.27 24.52 -0.31
N MET A 121 -3.53 23.54 -1.21
CA MET A 121 -2.71 22.34 -1.42
C MET A 121 -2.31 21.65 -0.11
N LYS A 122 -3.27 21.45 0.79
CA LYS A 122 -3.04 20.92 2.13
C LYS A 122 -2.44 19.51 2.06
N ARG A 123 -1.41 19.25 2.86
CA ARG A 123 -0.82 17.90 2.98
C ARG A 123 -1.80 16.94 3.67
N ILE A 124 -2.08 15.83 3.01
CA ILE A 124 -2.92 14.74 3.51
C ILE A 124 -2.05 13.66 4.16
N GLY A 125 -0.85 13.44 3.63
CA GLY A 125 0.04 12.40 4.14
C GLY A 125 1.35 12.30 3.38
N PHE A 126 1.93 11.11 3.48
CA PHE A 126 3.22 10.76 2.89
C PHE A 126 3.16 9.42 2.15
N LYS A 127 3.86 9.35 1.02
CA LYS A 127 4.15 8.11 0.28
C LYS A 127 5.63 7.79 0.37
N LYS A 128 5.97 6.58 0.83
CA LYS A 128 7.34 6.05 0.78
C LYS A 128 7.39 4.91 -0.23
N THR A 129 8.45 4.85 -1.02
CA THR A 129 8.68 3.78 -1.99
C THR A 129 9.85 2.92 -1.54
N PHE A 130 9.69 1.61 -1.70
CA PHE A 130 10.73 0.64 -1.38
C PHE A 130 10.88 -0.37 -2.51
N HIS A 131 12.10 -0.83 -2.71
CA HIS A 131 12.45 -1.91 -3.61
C HIS A 131 12.86 -3.14 -2.81
N TYR A 132 12.35 -4.30 -3.21
CA TYR A 132 12.76 -5.56 -2.59
C TYR A 132 14.17 -5.93 -3.02
N LYS A 133 15.03 -6.24 -2.04
CA LYS A 133 16.41 -6.68 -2.24
C LYS A 133 16.64 -8.02 -1.55
N ASN A 134 17.06 -9.00 -2.34
CA ASN A 134 17.48 -10.31 -1.89
C ASN A 134 18.42 -10.91 -2.94
N ASP A 135 19.72 -10.89 -2.68
CA ASP A 135 20.73 -11.29 -3.69
C ASP A 135 20.67 -12.78 -4.05
N GLN A 136 19.93 -13.58 -3.28
CA GLN A 136 19.75 -15.02 -3.50
C GLN A 136 18.41 -15.37 -4.19
N SER A 137 17.57 -14.38 -4.51
CA SER A 137 16.21 -14.61 -5.03
C SER A 137 15.96 -13.90 -6.36
N LYS A 138 15.21 -14.57 -7.25
CA LYS A 138 14.71 -13.98 -8.50
C LYS A 138 13.72 -12.82 -8.29
N ASP A 139 13.21 -12.67 -7.06
CA ASP A 139 12.35 -11.55 -6.67
C ASP A 139 13.13 -10.25 -6.47
N SER A 140 14.46 -10.30 -6.32
CA SER A 140 15.28 -9.10 -6.16
C SER A 140 15.01 -8.08 -7.27
N ASN A 141 14.83 -6.81 -6.90
CA ASN A 141 14.52 -5.69 -7.80
C ASN A 141 13.25 -5.82 -8.63
N SER A 142 12.45 -6.87 -8.42
CA SER A 142 11.26 -7.13 -9.24
C SER A 142 9.99 -6.56 -8.60
N TRP A 143 10.07 -6.12 -7.34
CA TRP A 143 8.93 -5.72 -6.55
C TRP A 143 9.11 -4.33 -5.97
N ILE A 144 8.05 -3.54 -6.05
CA ILE A 144 7.92 -2.24 -5.40
C ILE A 144 6.88 -2.33 -4.31
N LEU A 145 7.16 -1.68 -3.18
CA LEU A 145 6.21 -1.45 -2.11
C LEU A 145 6.03 0.05 -1.89
N HIS A 146 4.81 0.54 -2.02
CA HIS A 146 4.44 1.87 -1.56
C HIS A 146 3.84 1.79 -0.16
N GLU A 147 4.34 2.60 0.78
CA GLU A 147 3.71 2.82 2.08
C GLU A 147 3.07 4.20 2.11
N LEU A 148 1.75 4.24 2.28
CA LEU A 148 0.94 5.44 2.42
C LEU A 148 0.57 5.63 3.89
N SER A 149 0.88 6.81 4.44
CA SER A 149 0.56 7.18 5.83
C SER A 149 -0.06 8.57 5.89
N LEU A 150 -1.09 8.74 6.74
CA LEU A 150 -1.74 10.03 6.94
C LEU A 150 -0.87 10.98 7.76
N ASP A 151 -0.96 12.27 7.45
CA ASP A 151 -0.34 13.33 8.23
C ASP A 151 -1.16 13.56 9.51
N GLU A 152 -0.48 13.76 10.64
CA GLU A 152 -1.17 14.00 11.93
C GLU A 152 -2.07 15.23 11.88
N SER A 153 -1.72 16.28 11.11
CA SER A 153 -2.56 17.46 10.93
C SER A 153 -3.87 17.16 10.18
N PHE A 154 -3.87 16.14 9.34
CA PHE A 154 -5.07 15.65 8.67
C PHE A 154 -5.98 14.89 9.64
N LEU A 155 -5.39 14.26 10.66
CA LEU A 155 -6.09 13.50 11.69
C LEU A 155 -6.65 14.34 12.84
N ARG A 156 -6.26 15.62 12.99
CA ARG A 156 -6.66 16.47 14.14
C ARG A 156 -8.17 16.58 14.38
N HIS A 157 -8.98 16.42 13.33
CA HIS A 157 -10.45 16.50 13.42
C HIS A 157 -11.13 15.15 13.62
N ALA A 158 -10.36 14.05 13.59
CA ALA A 158 -10.90 12.72 13.77
C ALA A 158 -11.17 12.45 15.26
N LYS A 159 -12.46 12.49 15.64
CA LYS A 159 -12.91 12.26 17.04
C LYS A 159 -12.58 10.86 17.57
N ARG A 160 -12.31 9.89 16.69
CA ARG A 160 -12.04 8.48 17.04
C ARG A 160 -10.86 7.93 16.24
N LEU A 161 -9.66 8.02 16.79
CA LEU A 161 -8.49 7.35 16.21
C LEU A 161 -8.41 5.92 16.75
N LYS A 162 -8.65 4.93 15.89
CA LYS A 162 -8.49 3.53 16.33
C LYS A 162 -7.03 3.08 16.29
N THR A 163 -6.20 3.66 15.40
CA THR A 163 -4.84 3.14 15.12
C THR A 163 -3.91 4.19 14.48
N SER A 164 -3.06 4.88 15.25
CA SER A 164 -2.10 5.86 14.70
C SER A 164 -0.98 5.27 13.84
N LYS A 165 -0.83 3.93 13.80
CA LYS A 165 0.24 3.22 13.08
C LYS A 165 -0.25 2.40 11.88
N LEU A 166 -1.52 2.53 11.52
CA LEU A 166 -2.08 1.85 10.35
C LEU A 166 -1.65 2.58 9.08
N ILE A 167 -1.14 1.84 8.12
CA ILE A 167 -0.75 2.33 6.80
C ILE A 167 -1.44 1.49 5.73
N LEU A 168 -1.61 2.10 4.56
CA LEU A 168 -2.00 1.38 3.35
C LEU A 168 -0.73 1.06 2.57
N ARG A 169 -0.62 -0.17 2.10
CA ARG A 169 0.49 -0.61 1.26
C ARG A 169 -0.02 -1.04 -0.11
N VAL A 170 0.76 -0.71 -1.13
CA VAL A 170 0.54 -1.12 -2.51
C VAL A 170 1.76 -1.92 -2.95
N LEU A 171 1.56 -3.18 -3.34
CA LEU A 171 2.61 -4.06 -3.83
C LEU A 171 2.47 -4.23 -5.34
N GLU A 172 3.55 -3.98 -6.05
CA GLU A 172 3.58 -3.97 -7.51
C GLU A 172 4.72 -4.86 -8.04
N ASN A 173 4.46 -5.55 -9.14
CA ASN A 173 5.46 -6.35 -9.84
C ASN A 173 5.95 -5.64 -11.11
N LEU A 174 7.20 -5.17 -11.08
CA LEU A 174 7.82 -4.42 -12.18
C LEU A 174 7.99 -5.24 -13.46
N LYS A 175 8.22 -6.56 -13.35
CA LYS A 175 8.42 -7.41 -14.52
C LYS A 175 7.16 -7.49 -15.37
N ILE A 176 6.01 -7.59 -14.70
CA ILE A 176 4.72 -7.69 -15.37
C ILE A 176 4.30 -6.32 -15.90
N TYR A 177 4.50 -5.25 -15.10
CA TYR A 177 4.20 -3.89 -15.52
C TYR A 177 4.94 -3.50 -16.81
N ASN A 178 6.27 -3.69 -16.85
CA ASN A 178 7.08 -3.30 -18.01
C ASN A 178 6.75 -4.11 -19.26
N SER A 179 6.37 -5.40 -19.14
CA SER A 179 5.95 -6.21 -20.28
C SER A 179 4.68 -5.71 -20.97
N LYS A 180 3.83 -4.94 -20.28
CA LYS A 180 2.60 -4.35 -20.86
C LYS A 180 2.85 -2.97 -21.49
N THR A 181 3.89 -2.24 -21.09
CA THR A 181 4.17 -0.87 -21.58
C THR A 181 4.99 -0.85 -22.88
N THR A 182 5.50 -2.00 -23.34
CA THR A 182 6.32 -2.13 -24.57
C THR A 182 5.48 -2.47 -25.83
N ILE A 183 4.18 -2.13 -25.85
CA ILE A 183 3.31 -2.31 -27.02
C ILE A 183 2.93 -0.94 -27.59
#